data_AF-A0A2N3LML5-F1
#
_entry.id   AF-A0A2N3LML5-F1
#
_cell.length_a   1.000
_cell.length_b   1.000
_cell.length_c   1.000
_cell.angle_alpha   90.00
_cell.angle_beta   90.00
_cell.angle_gamma   90.00
#
_symmetry.space_group_name_H-M   'P 1'
#
loop_
_entity.id
_entity.type
_entity.pdbx_description
1 polymer ?
#
loop_
_entity_poly.entity_id
_entity_poly.type
_entity_poly.pdbx_seq_one_letter_code
_entity_poly.pdbx_strand_id
1 'polypeptide(L)'
;MRAAKITTKLKTQVIFELRNEYRSAELIKMARIKRNTYYYWTKHMDCPDKYTKVKEVIQEIYPQHKGHYKTPKNKKELDKKGLILDPKTVLKLMNQRGILSARSE
;
A
#
# COMPACT_ATOMS: atom_id res chain seq x y z
N MET A 1 12.69 17.14 -5.26
CA MET A 1 12.42 15.70 -4.95
C MET A 1 12.13 15.58 -3.46
N ARG A 2 10.98 15.04 -3.04
CA ARG A 2 10.73 14.78 -1.60
C ARG A 2 11.56 13.57 -1.19
N ALA A 3 12.45 13.71 -0.20
CA ALA A 3 13.17 12.59 0.37
C ALA A 3 12.17 11.54 0.87
N ALA A 4 12.31 10.29 0.43
CA ALA A 4 11.44 9.21 0.88
C ALA A 4 11.60 9.09 2.42
N LYS A 5 10.52 9.34 3.15
CA LYS A 5 10.52 9.23 4.61
C LYS A 5 10.88 7.78 4.96
N ILE A 6 11.98 7.58 5.69
CA ILE A 6 12.40 6.24 6.12
C ILE A 6 11.30 5.65 7.00
N THR A 7 10.60 4.65 6.48
CA THR A 7 9.51 3.97 7.20
C THR A 7 10.02 2.76 7.96
N THR A 8 9.30 2.35 9.01
CA THR A 8 9.57 1.10 9.72
C THR A 8 9.54 -0.11 8.80
N LYS A 9 8.66 -0.11 7.79
CA LYS A 9 8.58 -1.16 6.77
C LYS A 9 9.90 -1.25 5.99
N LEU A 10 10.42 -0.12 5.51
CA LEU A 10 11.68 -0.07 4.77
C LEU A 10 12.85 -0.55 5.63
N LYS A 11 12.96 -0.08 6.87
CA LYS A 11 14.01 -0.55 7.78
C LYS A 11 13.91 -2.05 8.04
N THR A 12 12.69 -2.58 8.23
CA THR A 12 12.48 -4.01 8.43
C THR A 12 12.92 -4.80 7.19
N GLN A 13 12.63 -4.29 6.00
CA GLN A 13 13.01 -4.94 4.74
C GLN A 13 14.53 -5.03 4.57
N VAL A 14 15.25 -3.94 4.84
CA VAL A 14 16.72 -3.95 4.86
C VAL A 14 17.27 -4.96 5.87
N ILE A 15 16.74 -4.98 7.10
CA ILE A 15 17.17 -5.96 8.11
C ILE A 15 16.88 -7.39 7.67
N PHE A 16 15.74 -7.61 7.01
CA PHE A 16 15.36 -8.93 6.50
C PHE A 16 16.34 -9.40 5.43
N GLU A 17 16.74 -8.55 4.49
CA GLU A 17 17.71 -8.91 3.44
C GLU A 17 19.10 -9.21 4.03
N LEU A 18 19.56 -8.42 5.01
CA LEU A 18 20.87 -8.57 5.67
C LEU A 18 20.94 -9.70 6.70
N ARG A 19 19.83 -10.41 6.98
CA ARG A 19 19.75 -11.40 8.07
C ARG A 19 20.68 -12.62 7.89
N ASN A 20 21.11 -12.88 6.66
CA ASN A 20 21.99 -14.02 6.34
C ASN A 20 23.47 -13.70 6.61
N GLU A 21 23.84 -12.42 6.64
CA GLU A 21 25.21 -11.95 6.80
C GLU A 21 25.48 -11.42 8.21
N TYR A 22 24.44 -10.90 8.88
CA TYR A 22 24.57 -10.27 10.19
C TYR A 22 23.51 -10.77 11.18
N ARG A 23 23.82 -10.69 12.48
CA ARG A 23 22.89 -11.08 13.55
C ARG A 23 21.68 -10.14 13.57
N SER A 24 20.50 -10.66 13.29
CA SER A 24 19.27 -9.85 13.20
C SER A 24 18.98 -9.06 14.48
N ALA A 25 19.34 -9.58 15.66
CA ALA A 25 19.16 -8.88 16.93
C ALA A 25 19.95 -7.55 17.00
N GLU A 26 21.16 -7.53 16.44
CA GLU A 26 22.02 -6.34 16.40
C GLU A 26 21.49 -5.34 15.38
N LEU A 27 21.12 -5.82 14.19
CA LEU A 27 20.49 -4.99 13.15
C LEU A 27 19.20 -4.31 13.64
N ILE A 28 18.33 -5.03 14.34
CA ILE A 28 17.09 -4.50 14.94
C ILE A 28 17.41 -3.39 15.96
N LYS A 29 18.43 -3.61 16.81
CA LYS A 29 18.88 -2.64 17.81
C LYS A 29 19.42 -1.37 17.14
N MET A 30 20.28 -1.52 16.12
CA MET A 30 20.84 -0.40 15.37
C MET A 30 19.77 0.42 14.64
N ALA A 31 18.80 -0.25 14.02
CA ALA A 31 17.70 0.41 13.30
C ALA A 31 16.68 1.11 14.23
N ARG A 32 16.81 0.90 15.56
CA ARG A 32 15.93 1.40 16.63
C ARG A 32 14.47 0.97 16.43
N ILE A 33 14.27 -0.30 16.09
CA ILE A 33 12.93 -0.90 15.93
C ILE A 33 12.67 -1.84 17.11
N LYS A 34 11.43 -1.89 17.61
CA LYS A 34 11.05 -2.89 18.60
C LYS A 34 11.06 -4.29 17.98
N ARG A 35 11.56 -5.28 18.72
CA ARG A 35 11.65 -6.67 18.23
C ARG A 35 10.29 -7.24 17.77
N ASN A 36 9.22 -6.96 18.51
CA ASN A 36 7.86 -7.36 18.13
C ASN A 36 7.42 -6.75 16.79
N THR A 37 7.83 -5.52 16.52
CA THR A 37 7.50 -4.78 15.30
C THR A 37 8.23 -5.38 14.11
N TYR A 38 9.50 -5.76 14.29
CA TYR A 38 10.25 -6.49 13.27
C TYR A 38 9.58 -7.81 12.90
N TYR A 39 9.24 -8.65 13.89
CA TYR A 39 8.60 -9.94 13.64
C TYR A 39 7.18 -9.79 13.07
N TYR A 40 6.45 -8.76 13.48
CA TYR A 40 5.17 -8.42 12.87
C TYR A 40 5.33 -8.11 11.37
N TRP A 41 6.24 -7.19 11.03
CA TRP A 41 6.40 -6.78 9.63
C TRP A 41 6.93 -7.89 8.75
N THR A 42 7.93 -8.66 9.21
CA THR A 42 8.49 -9.80 8.46
C THR A 42 7.43 -10.88 8.19
N LYS A 43 6.59 -11.22 9.17
CA LYS A 43 5.47 -12.17 8.97
C LYS A 43 4.48 -11.72 7.89
N HIS A 44 4.35 -10.41 7.66
CA HIS A 44 3.42 -9.84 6.69
C HIS A 44 4.10 -9.30 5.43
N MET A 45 5.41 -9.56 5.23
CA MET A 45 6.11 -9.15 4.01
C MET A 45 5.62 -9.90 2.78
N ASP A 46 5.42 -11.21 2.93
CA ASP A 46 4.97 -12.10 1.85
C ASP A 46 3.43 -12.17 1.75
N CYS A 47 2.71 -11.49 2.64
CA CYS A 47 1.26 -11.41 2.53
C CYS A 47 0.89 -10.52 1.33
N PRO A 48 0.20 -11.07 0.31
CA PRO A 48 -0.28 -10.26 -0.80
C PRO A 48 -1.19 -9.15 -0.25
N ASP A 49 -1.09 -7.96 -0.83
CA ASP A 49 -1.96 -6.84 -0.45
C ASP A 49 -3.41 -7.28 -0.63
N LYS A 50 -4.19 -7.25 0.47
CA LYS A 50 -5.62 -7.61 0.48
C LYS A 50 -6.41 -6.95 -0.64
N TYR A 51 -6.00 -5.76 -1.07
CA TYR A 51 -6.66 -4.97 -2.10
C TYR A 51 -5.95 -5.02 -3.46
N THR A 52 -5.06 -5.98 -3.71
CA THR A 52 -4.34 -6.10 -4.98
C THR A 52 -5.30 -6.11 -6.17
N LYS A 53 -6.25 -7.06 -6.18
CA LYS A 53 -7.27 -7.20 -7.23
C LYS A 53 -8.15 -5.95 -7.40
N VAL A 54 -8.46 -5.30 -6.29
CA VAL A 54 -9.27 -4.06 -6.30
C VAL A 54 -8.48 -2.91 -6.91
N LYS A 55 -7.19 -2.78 -6.57
CA LYS A 55 -6.30 -1.76 -7.11
C LYS A 55 -6.08 -1.94 -8.61
N GLU A 56 -5.97 -3.18 -9.09
CA GLU A 56 -5.88 -3.51 -10.51
C GLU A 56 -7.15 -3.09 -11.27
N VAL A 57 -8.33 -3.45 -10.76
CA VAL A 57 -9.61 -3.06 -11.37
C VAL A 57 -9.78 -1.53 -11.38
N ILE A 58 -9.39 -0.84 -10.31
CA ILE A 58 -9.41 0.64 -10.29
C ILE A 58 -8.49 1.21 -11.38
N GLN A 59 -7.31 0.61 -11.61
CA GLN A 59 -6.39 1.05 -12.67
C GLN A 59 -6.94 0.77 -14.07
N GLU A 60 -7.69 -0.31 -14.27
CA GLU A 60 -8.31 -0.66 -15.54
C GLU A 60 -9.44 0.33 -15.91
N ILE A 61 -10.28 0.69 -14.94
CA ILE A 61 -11.46 1.54 -15.16
C ILE A 61 -11.08 3.03 -15.29
N TYR A 62 -10.05 3.48 -14.57
CA TYR A 62 -9.69 4.90 -14.52
C TYR A 62 -9.37 5.56 -15.89
N PRO A 63 -8.51 4.99 -16.76
CA PRO A 63 -8.15 5.61 -18.04
C PRO A 63 -9.31 5.61 -19.05
N GLN A 64 -10.27 4.68 -18.93
CA GLN A 64 -11.45 4.61 -19.82
C GLN A 64 -12.32 5.87 -19.77
N HIS A 65 -12.11 6.73 -18.77
CA HIS A 65 -12.95 7.88 -18.50
C HIS A 65 -12.22 9.22 -18.36
N LYS A 66 -11.07 9.38 -19.04
CA LYS A 66 -10.32 10.65 -19.14
C LYS A 66 -10.01 11.31 -17.78
N GLY A 67 -9.84 10.53 -16.71
CA GLY A 67 -9.42 11.03 -15.41
C GLY A 67 -10.50 11.72 -14.54
N HIS A 68 -11.78 11.75 -14.98
CA HIS A 68 -12.86 12.43 -14.24
C HIS A 68 -13.76 11.48 -13.43
N TYR A 69 -13.30 10.28 -13.07
CA TYR A 69 -14.12 9.32 -12.34
C TYR A 69 -14.19 9.61 -10.84
N LYS A 70 -15.39 9.98 -10.39
CA LYS A 70 -15.74 10.13 -8.98
C LYS A 70 -15.93 8.76 -8.34
N THR A 71 -15.56 8.65 -7.06
CA THR A 71 -15.64 7.44 -6.23
C THR A 71 -16.96 6.65 -6.32
N PRO A 72 -18.16 7.27 -6.39
CA PRO A 72 -19.42 6.52 -6.51
C PRO A 72 -19.54 5.70 -7.80
N LYS A 73 -18.94 6.16 -8.91
CA LYS A 73 -18.96 5.42 -10.17
C LYS A 73 -17.99 4.23 -10.14
N ASN A 74 -16.80 4.41 -9.58
CA ASN A 74 -15.85 3.31 -9.35
C ASN A 74 -16.45 2.23 -8.46
N LYS A 75 -17.19 2.61 -7.40
CA LYS A 75 -17.89 1.65 -6.55
C LYS A 75 -18.90 0.82 -7.36
N LYS A 76 -19.73 1.44 -8.21
CA LYS A 76 -20.70 0.68 -9.03
C LYS A 76 -20.02 -0.33 -9.95
N GLU A 77 -18.89 0.02 -10.56
CA GLU A 77 -18.14 -0.91 -11.40
C GLU A 77 -17.45 -2.02 -10.59
N LEU A 78 -16.94 -1.70 -9.39
CA LEU A 78 -16.42 -2.70 -8.45
C LEU A 78 -17.53 -3.66 -7.99
N ASP A 79 -18.72 -3.14 -7.67
CA ASP A 79 -19.89 -3.93 -7.26
C ASP A 79 -20.32 -4.87 -8.41
N LYS A 80 -20.34 -4.40 -9.67
CA LYS A 80 -20.59 -5.25 -10.86
C LYS A 80 -19.57 -6.38 -11.02
N LYS A 81 -18.31 -6.14 -10.64
CA LYS A 81 -17.24 -7.16 -10.64
C LYS A 81 -17.22 -8.00 -9.34
N GLY A 82 -18.23 -7.87 -8.47
CA GLY A 82 -18.35 -8.63 -7.21
C GLY A 82 -17.43 -8.15 -6.07
N LEU A 83 -16.80 -6.99 -6.22
CA LEU A 83 -15.86 -6.41 -5.25
C LEU A 83 -16.56 -5.37 -4.36
N ILE A 84 -17.38 -5.85 -3.44
CA ILE A 84 -18.18 -5.00 -2.55
C ILE A 84 -17.26 -4.37 -1.49
N LEU A 85 -17.04 -3.07 -1.60
CA LEU A 85 -16.22 -2.29 -0.67
C LEU A 85 -16.92 -1.00 -0.25
N ASP A 86 -16.58 -0.54 0.95
CA ASP A 86 -17.00 0.77 1.43
C ASP A 86 -16.44 1.89 0.51
N PRO A 87 -17.25 2.90 0.12
CA PRO A 87 -16.80 4.00 -0.72
C PRO A 87 -15.54 4.72 -0.20
N LYS A 88 -15.37 4.85 1.12
CA LYS A 88 -14.19 5.48 1.72
C LYS A 88 -12.94 4.63 1.51
N THR A 89 -13.09 3.30 1.51
CA THR A 89 -12.01 2.36 1.20
C THR A 89 -11.57 2.51 -0.25
N VAL A 90 -12.53 2.58 -1.18
CA VAL A 90 -12.25 2.82 -2.62
C VAL A 90 -11.50 4.14 -2.81
N LEU A 91 -11.98 5.24 -2.19
CA LEU A 91 -11.33 6.54 -2.23
C LEU A 91 -9.88 6.48 -1.70
N LYS A 92 -9.67 5.82 -0.57
CA LYS A 92 -8.34 5.65 0.03
C LYS A 92 -7.40 4.88 -0.90
N LEU A 93 -7.88 3.82 -1.55
CA LEU A 93 -7.09 3.02 -2.49
C LEU A 93 -6.75 3.80 -3.76
N MET A 94 -7.67 4.62 -4.27
CA MET A 94 -7.41 5.55 -5.38
C MET A 94 -6.33 6.58 -5.02
N ASN A 95 -6.41 7.18 -3.83
CA ASN A 95 -5.42 8.13 -3.33
C ASN A 95 -4.03 7.49 -3.17
N GLN A 96 -3.96 6.25 -2.66
CA GLN A 96 -2.69 5.53 -2.52
C GLN A 96 -1.98 5.28 -3.86
N ARG A 97 -2.73 5.19 -4.96
CA ARG A 97 -2.20 5.02 -6.31
C ARG A 97 -1.97 6.35 -7.04
N GLY A 98 -2.24 7.49 -6.41
CA GLY A 98 -2.09 8.81 -7.05
C GLY A 98 -3.12 9.10 -8.15
N ILE A 99 -4.24 8.37 -8.16
CA ILE A 99 -5.26 8.42 -9.21
C ILE A 99 -6.21 9.61 -9.01
N LEU A 100 -6.31 10.16 -7.80
CA LEU A 100 -7.07 11.38 -7.56
C LEU A 100 -6.13 12.57 -7.70
N SER A 101 -6.42 13.39 -8.71
CA SER A 101 -5.91 14.77 -8.79
C SER A 101 -6.15 15.42 -7.44
N ALA A 102 -5.11 16.09 -6.91
CA ALA A 102 -5.27 16.99 -5.79
C ALA A 102 -6.49 17.87 -6.04
N ARG A 103 -7.29 18.04 -4.99
CA ARG A 103 -8.40 18.99 -4.92
C ARG A 103 -7.94 20.27 -5.63
N SER A 104 -8.53 20.56 -6.79
CA SER A 104 -8.37 21.86 -7.43
C SER A 104 -8.93 22.87 -6.44
N GLU A 105 -8.04 23.57 -5.75
CA GLU A 105 -8.35 24.86 -5.12
C GLU A 105 -8.47 25.93 -6.19
#